data_AF-A0AAV1HED5-F1
#
_entry.id   AF-A0AAV1HED5-F1
#
_cell.length_a   1.000
_cell.length_b   1.000
_cell.length_c   1.000
_cell.angle_alpha   90.00
_cell.angle_beta   90.00
_cell.angle_gamma   90.00
#
_symmetry.space_group_name_H-M   'P 1'
#
loop_
_entity.id
_entity.type
_entity.pdbx_description
1 polymer ?
#
loop_
_entity_poly.entity_id
_entity_poly.type
_entity_poly.pdbx_seq_one_letter_code
_entity_poly.pdbx_strand_id
1 'polypeptide(L)'
;MTSSSAGNSLHPPASTLQQEVVVLAVDTHTHTVDPRLTSHLNSETMRRRSPLPLLLLLLLLFLISSVWGAKKKEFRICAYNLQKFNSTKASNYRVMHTLTRILSRCDISLLQEVMDPQGKAIKTLLTALNRYESQTYKSVSSQFLGDSAKDMQQYVFIYRTETVSVLSEHQYQKKDSFVRRPFAVHFQSQKTAVDRFILVALHTEPKQAVQEIDRLYDVFQEVSKKWNNMNVMFLGDFHASCAYMTRHDKKKIRLFQTKFSWLIPDRMDTTVDEDTSCAYDRIVVHGQSFLKGISPFSATVFNFGKEFKLPHSKVRELSDHYPVEVVEILRGQKVHVVHVPQRKSRAVSRRRRSSGAMCDQRTTCSTNEEDTLTSLYQRSYICKEMYHSVTNGKPV
;
A
#
# COMPACT_ATOMS: atom_id res chain seq x y z
N MET A 1 58.91 36.11 16.64
CA MET A 1 58.82 37.20 15.65
C MET A 1 57.57 36.94 14.82
N THR A 2 56.40 37.45 15.22
CA THR A 2 55.83 38.79 14.93
C THR A 2 55.42 39.00 13.47
N SER A 3 54.22 39.62 13.34
CA SER A 3 53.59 40.33 12.21
C SER A 3 53.11 39.51 11.00
N SER A 4 52.00 39.76 10.31
CA SER A 4 50.72 40.51 10.42
C SER A 4 50.35 41.04 9.02
N SER A 5 49.04 41.04 8.69
CA SER A 5 48.36 41.82 7.63
C SER A 5 48.58 41.34 6.18
N ALA A 6 47.66 41.41 5.21
CA ALA A 6 46.26 41.85 5.12
C ALA A 6 45.66 41.36 3.78
N GLY A 7 44.32 41.27 3.74
CA GLY A 7 43.46 41.70 2.63
C GLY A 7 43.50 40.97 1.26
N ASN A 8 42.40 40.29 0.92
CA ASN A 8 41.51 40.79 -0.14
C ASN A 8 40.16 40.05 -0.19
N SER A 9 39.11 40.87 -0.18
CA SER A 9 37.70 40.55 -0.40
C SER A 9 37.40 40.35 -1.89
N LEU A 10 36.63 39.33 -2.23
CA LEU A 10 35.89 39.25 -3.50
C LEU A 10 34.48 38.72 -3.23
N HIS A 11 33.52 39.63 -3.39
CA HIS A 11 32.08 39.36 -3.48
C HIS A 11 31.73 38.66 -4.79
N PRO A 12 30.78 37.72 -4.81
CA PRO A 12 29.98 37.42 -5.99
C PRO A 12 28.72 38.31 -6.04
N PRO A 13 28.19 38.61 -7.25
CA PRO A 13 27.14 39.61 -7.42
C PRO A 13 25.76 39.09 -7.00
N ALA A 14 25.02 39.96 -6.33
CA ALA A 14 23.59 39.83 -6.13
C ALA A 14 22.86 39.98 -7.47
N SER A 15 22.10 38.96 -7.87
CA SER A 15 21.11 39.09 -8.94
C SER A 15 19.75 39.37 -8.33
N THR A 16 19.32 40.61 -8.49
CA THR A 16 18.02 41.14 -8.09
C THR A 16 16.97 40.67 -9.09
N LEU A 17 16.11 39.73 -8.71
CA LEU A 17 14.82 39.52 -9.38
C LEU A 17 13.75 40.16 -8.51
N GLN A 18 13.26 41.31 -8.96
CA GLN A 18 12.11 42.01 -8.41
C GLN A 18 10.89 41.09 -8.48
N GLN A 19 10.35 40.75 -7.31
CA GLN A 19 9.04 40.13 -7.18
C GLN A 19 8.02 41.28 -7.09
N GLU A 20 7.22 41.48 -8.15
CA GLU A 20 6.06 42.36 -8.08
C GLU A 20 5.06 41.80 -7.06
N VAL A 21 4.91 42.49 -5.95
CA VAL A 21 3.84 42.26 -4.98
C VAL A 21 2.66 43.13 -5.40
N VAL A 22 1.68 42.55 -6.07
CA VAL A 22 0.39 43.23 -6.30
C VAL A 22 -0.43 43.10 -5.02
N VAL A 23 -0.40 44.15 -4.20
CA VAL A 23 -1.33 44.36 -3.08
C VAL A 23 -2.60 44.99 -3.65
N LEU A 24 -3.68 44.21 -3.78
CA LEU A 24 -5.01 44.80 -3.97
C LEU A 24 -5.58 45.13 -2.59
N ALA A 25 -5.33 46.37 -2.15
CA ALA A 25 -6.11 47.01 -1.11
C ALA A 25 -7.52 47.28 -1.66
N VAL A 26 -8.55 46.80 -0.95
CA VAL A 26 -9.93 47.19 -1.22
C VAL A 26 -10.26 48.33 -0.27
N ASP A 27 -10.25 49.55 -0.80
CA ASP A 27 -10.71 50.74 -0.10
C ASP A 27 -12.20 50.64 0.20
N THR A 28 -12.55 50.75 1.48
CA THR A 28 -13.92 50.99 1.94
C THR A 28 -14.11 52.49 2.11
N HIS A 29 -14.72 53.15 1.12
CA HIS A 29 -15.26 54.49 1.30
C HIS A 29 -16.78 54.43 1.48
N THR A 30 -17.20 54.59 2.73
CA THR A 30 -18.50 55.15 3.09
C THR A 30 -18.36 56.67 3.13
N HIS A 31 -19.25 57.41 2.45
CA HIS A 31 -19.92 58.60 3.02
C HIS A 31 -21.00 59.18 2.09
N THR A 32 -22.24 59.17 2.60
CA THR A 32 -23.29 60.22 2.58
C THR A 32 -23.65 60.95 1.28
N VAL A 33 -24.94 60.88 0.89
CA VAL A 33 -25.65 61.99 0.22
C VAL A 33 -27.03 62.20 0.84
N ASP A 34 -27.30 63.46 1.17
CA ASP A 34 -28.53 64.11 1.66
C ASP A 34 -29.63 64.10 0.57
N PRO A 35 -30.94 63.97 0.89
CA PRO A 35 -31.98 63.83 -0.12
C PRO A 35 -32.66 65.17 -0.41
N ARG A 36 -32.83 65.54 -1.69
CA ARG A 36 -34.05 66.22 -2.17
C ARG A 36 -34.08 66.46 -3.69
N LEU A 37 -35.28 66.19 -4.19
CA LEU A 37 -36.01 66.87 -5.27
C LEU A 37 -35.80 66.47 -6.76
N THR A 38 -36.83 65.74 -7.21
CA THR A 38 -37.69 66.00 -8.38
C THR A 38 -37.24 65.66 -9.80
N SER A 39 -37.88 64.58 -10.26
CA SER A 39 -38.84 64.53 -11.38
C SER A 39 -38.35 64.37 -12.82
N HIS A 40 -38.93 63.33 -13.43
CA HIS A 40 -39.26 63.16 -14.84
C HIS A 40 -38.11 62.97 -15.84
N LEU A 41 -37.92 61.73 -16.32
CA LEU A 41 -38.39 61.30 -17.65
C LEU A 41 -37.98 59.85 -17.95
N ASN A 42 -38.84 59.20 -18.72
CA ASN A 42 -38.81 57.81 -19.14
C ASN A 42 -37.53 57.39 -19.86
N SER A 43 -37.02 56.19 -19.56
CA SER A 43 -36.59 55.21 -20.57
C SER A 43 -36.14 53.92 -19.88
N GLU A 44 -37.02 52.91 -19.87
CA GLU A 44 -36.64 51.55 -19.55
C GLU A 44 -35.65 51.02 -20.59
N THR A 45 -34.36 50.95 -20.22
CA THR A 45 -33.45 49.97 -20.83
C THR A 45 -33.08 48.96 -19.76
N MET A 46 -33.91 47.93 -19.65
CA MET A 46 -33.65 46.72 -18.89
C MET A 46 -32.42 46.01 -19.50
N ARG A 47 -31.21 46.38 -19.07
CA ARG A 47 -30.00 45.58 -19.33
C ARG A 47 -30.17 44.24 -18.62
N ARG A 48 -30.71 43.25 -19.34
CA ARG A 48 -30.57 41.82 -19.01
C ARG A 48 -29.07 41.53 -18.88
N ARG A 49 -28.54 41.56 -17.66
CA ARG A 49 -27.22 40.99 -17.37
C ARG A 49 -27.36 39.49 -17.64
N SER A 50 -26.82 39.04 -18.77
CA SER A 50 -26.79 37.61 -19.12
C SER A 50 -26.17 36.83 -17.95
N PRO A 51 -26.73 35.68 -17.53
CA PRO A 51 -26.20 34.88 -16.43
C PRO A 51 -24.86 34.17 -16.77
N LEU A 52 -24.37 34.33 -18.00
CA LEU A 52 -23.12 33.73 -18.48
C LEU A 52 -21.90 33.95 -17.56
N PRO A 53 -21.63 35.13 -16.98
CA PRO A 53 -20.45 35.33 -16.14
C PRO A 53 -20.50 34.51 -14.85
N LEU A 54 -21.69 34.36 -14.27
CA LEU A 54 -21.90 33.58 -13.05
C LEU A 54 -21.78 32.08 -13.33
N LEU A 55 -22.32 31.63 -14.48
CA LEU A 55 -22.21 30.25 -14.91
C LEU A 55 -20.76 29.87 -15.25
N LEU A 56 -20.02 30.78 -15.90
CA LEU A 56 -18.60 30.59 -16.20
C LEU A 56 -17.75 30.53 -14.92
N LEU A 57 -18.03 31.40 -13.94
CA LEU A 57 -17.37 31.41 -12.65
C LEU A 57 -17.65 30.12 -11.85
N LEU A 58 -18.91 29.64 -11.85
CA LEU A 58 -19.28 28.38 -11.20
C LEU A 58 -18.63 27.18 -11.90
N LEU A 59 -18.52 27.17 -13.22
CA LEU A 59 -17.78 26.16 -13.98
C LEU A 59 -16.28 26.21 -13.67
N LEU A 60 -15.69 27.41 -13.55
CA LEU A 60 -14.29 27.57 -13.17
C LEU A 60 -14.04 27.05 -11.74
N LEU A 61 -14.90 27.39 -10.78
CA LEU A 61 -14.84 26.90 -9.41
C LEU A 61 -15.05 25.38 -9.31
N PHE A 62 -15.93 24.82 -10.15
CA PHE A 62 -16.13 23.37 -10.27
C PHE A 62 -14.89 22.68 -10.86
N LEU A 63 -14.25 23.28 -11.87
CA LEU A 63 -13.01 22.78 -12.45
C LEU A 63 -11.85 22.87 -11.44
N ILE A 64 -11.71 23.99 -10.72
CA ILE A 64 -10.67 24.18 -9.69
C ILE A 64 -10.87 23.20 -8.52
N SER A 65 -12.11 22.98 -8.06
CA SER A 65 -12.41 22.00 -7.01
C SER A 65 -12.24 20.54 -7.47
N SER A 66 -12.46 20.25 -8.76
CA SER A 66 -12.17 18.92 -9.33
C SER A 66 -10.67 18.63 -9.47
N VAL A 67 -9.83 19.66 -9.59
CA VAL A 67 -8.36 19.56 -9.62
C VAL A 67 -7.78 19.45 -8.20
N TRP A 68 -8.44 20.05 -7.21
CA TRP A 68 -8.15 19.89 -5.78
C TRP A 68 -8.95 18.76 -5.12
N GLY A 69 -8.96 17.59 -5.77
CA GLY A 69 -9.33 16.36 -5.07
C GLY A 69 -8.29 16.09 -3.99
N ALA A 70 -8.59 16.41 -2.72
CA ALA A 70 -7.77 16.01 -1.60
C ALA A 70 -7.50 14.51 -1.73
N LYS A 71 -6.23 14.11 -1.92
CA LYS A 71 -5.85 12.70 -1.90
C LYS A 71 -6.45 12.11 -0.64
N LYS A 72 -7.37 11.14 -0.78
CA LYS A 72 -7.90 10.44 0.38
C LYS A 72 -6.70 9.88 1.12
N LYS A 73 -6.59 10.24 2.40
CA LYS A 73 -5.58 9.64 3.26
C LYS A 73 -5.91 8.15 3.31
N GLU A 74 -4.97 7.32 2.89
CA GLU A 74 -5.09 5.86 2.91
C GLU A 74 -4.20 5.34 4.03
N PHE A 75 -4.57 4.25 4.69
CA PHE A 75 -3.67 3.56 5.61
C PHE A 75 -3.01 2.41 4.86
N ARG A 76 -1.69 2.48 4.64
CA ARG A 76 -0.97 1.57 3.74
C ARG A 76 0.05 0.72 4.48
N ILE A 77 -0.02 -0.59 4.26
CA ILE A 77 0.94 -1.57 4.77
C ILE A 77 1.75 -2.10 3.60
N CYS A 78 3.07 -2.10 3.74
CA CYS A 78 4.02 -2.50 2.72
C CYS A 78 4.97 -3.60 3.24
N ALA A 79 5.44 -4.48 2.36
CA ALA A 79 6.56 -5.38 2.61
C ALA A 79 7.56 -5.27 1.46
N TYR A 80 8.86 -5.20 1.78
CA TYR A 80 9.90 -4.99 0.80
C TYR A 80 11.19 -5.74 1.16
N ASN A 81 11.59 -6.71 0.34
CA ASN A 81 12.94 -7.26 0.33
C ASN A 81 13.91 -6.23 -0.29
N LEU A 82 14.90 -5.78 0.48
CA LEU A 82 15.86 -4.74 0.06
C LEU A 82 17.17 -5.30 -0.51
N GLN A 83 17.30 -6.62 -0.62
CA GLN A 83 18.46 -7.34 -1.15
C GLN A 83 19.78 -6.89 -0.50
N LYS A 84 20.21 -7.59 0.56
CA LYS A 84 21.47 -7.28 1.29
C LYS A 84 21.58 -5.81 1.73
N PHE A 85 20.56 -5.26 2.37
CA PHE A 85 20.60 -3.89 2.86
C PHE A 85 21.52 -3.75 4.07
N ASN A 86 22.67 -3.11 3.87
CA ASN A 86 23.71 -2.90 4.88
C ASN A 86 24.21 -1.45 4.84
N SER A 87 25.19 -1.14 5.69
CA SER A 87 25.79 0.22 5.76
C SER A 87 26.40 0.69 4.43
N THR A 88 26.93 -0.23 3.59
CA THR A 88 27.46 0.11 2.26
C THR A 88 26.34 0.49 1.29
N LYS A 89 25.26 -0.29 1.23
CA LYS A 89 24.09 0.06 0.40
C LYS A 89 23.45 1.38 0.88
N ALA A 90 23.40 1.61 2.19
CA ALA A 90 22.85 2.82 2.80
C ALA A 90 23.73 4.09 2.64
N SER A 91 25.01 3.96 2.27
CA SER A 91 25.85 5.14 1.99
C SER A 91 25.59 5.75 0.60
N ASN A 92 24.91 5.01 -0.29
CA ASN A 92 24.53 5.52 -1.59
C ASN A 92 23.30 6.45 -1.49
N TYR A 93 23.53 7.75 -1.68
CA TYR A 93 22.48 8.77 -1.54
C TYR A 93 21.29 8.56 -2.50
N ARG A 94 21.51 7.99 -3.70
CA ARG A 94 20.44 7.74 -4.69
C ARG A 94 19.54 6.59 -4.26
N VAL A 95 20.16 5.53 -3.71
CA VAL A 95 19.47 4.41 -3.09
C VAL A 95 18.62 4.91 -1.94
N MET A 96 19.22 5.67 -1.02
CA MET A 96 18.52 6.20 0.15
C MET A 96 17.39 7.16 -0.24
N HIS A 97 17.63 8.07 -1.18
CA HIS A 97 16.60 9.00 -1.66
C HIS A 97 15.40 8.25 -2.26
N THR A 98 15.65 7.26 -3.11
CA THR A 98 14.59 6.45 -3.74
C THR A 98 13.86 5.62 -2.68
N LEU A 99 14.59 4.97 -1.77
CA LEU A 99 14.01 4.19 -0.68
C LEU A 99 13.14 5.06 0.23
N THR A 100 13.58 6.26 0.60
CA THR A 100 12.77 7.23 1.35
C THR A 100 11.47 7.58 0.62
N ARG A 101 11.51 7.78 -0.71
CA ARG A 101 10.30 8.02 -1.52
C ARG A 101 9.35 6.82 -1.59
N ILE A 102 9.88 5.59 -1.57
CA ILE A 102 9.06 4.37 -1.51
C ILE A 102 8.39 4.27 -0.14
N LEU A 103 9.18 4.32 0.94
CA LEU A 103 8.70 4.08 2.30
C LEU A 103 7.80 5.20 2.84
N SER A 104 8.01 6.44 2.38
CA SER A 104 7.09 7.55 2.68
C SER A 104 5.70 7.38 2.05
N ARG A 105 5.40 6.30 1.35
CA ARG A 105 4.01 5.99 0.94
C ARG A 105 3.25 5.19 1.98
N CYS A 106 3.95 4.57 2.92
CA CYS A 106 3.42 3.53 3.79
C CYS A 106 3.27 4.05 5.22
N ASP A 107 2.24 3.57 5.91
CA ASP A 107 2.06 3.75 7.35
C ASP A 107 2.87 2.73 8.15
N ILE A 108 2.96 1.51 7.62
CA ILE A 108 3.82 0.45 8.13
C ILE A 108 4.56 -0.17 6.96
N SER A 109 5.88 -0.33 7.09
CA SER A 109 6.72 -1.03 6.12
C SER A 109 7.50 -2.13 6.81
N LEU A 110 7.35 -3.37 6.35
CA LEU A 110 8.30 -4.45 6.64
C LEU A 110 9.47 -4.36 5.65
N LEU A 111 10.68 -4.32 6.19
CA LEU A 111 11.93 -4.46 5.45
C LEU A 111 12.56 -5.82 5.72
N GLN A 112 13.04 -6.48 4.67
CA GLN A 112 13.68 -7.79 4.71
C GLN A 112 15.08 -7.72 4.08
N GLU A 113 15.90 -8.75 4.33
CA GLU A 113 17.33 -8.76 3.99
C GLU A 113 18.13 -7.59 4.60
N VAL A 114 17.76 -7.15 5.80
CA VAL A 114 18.52 -6.13 6.53
C VAL A 114 19.71 -6.78 7.23
N MET A 115 20.91 -6.46 6.76
CA MET A 115 22.20 -6.93 7.28
C MET A 115 22.89 -5.79 8.03
N ASP A 116 22.31 -5.37 9.16
CA ASP A 116 22.71 -4.18 9.90
C ASP A 116 22.80 -4.41 11.42
N PRO A 117 23.70 -5.29 11.88
CA PRO A 117 23.77 -5.68 13.30
C PRO A 117 24.05 -4.52 14.27
N GLN A 118 24.62 -3.40 13.79
CA GLN A 118 24.83 -2.20 14.60
C GLN A 118 23.72 -1.14 14.44
N GLY A 119 22.69 -1.40 13.62
CA GLY A 119 21.57 -0.48 13.38
C GLY A 119 21.93 0.82 12.67
N LYS A 120 23.12 0.92 12.05
CA LYS A 120 23.62 2.17 11.44
C LYS A 120 22.86 2.51 10.15
N ALA A 121 22.60 1.52 9.31
CA ALA A 121 21.86 1.70 8.07
C ALA A 121 20.40 2.09 8.35
N ILE A 122 19.74 1.41 9.29
CA ILE A 122 18.35 1.72 9.69
C ILE A 122 18.26 3.09 10.36
N LYS A 123 19.20 3.46 11.24
CA LYS A 123 19.23 4.81 11.84
C LYS A 123 19.37 5.91 10.78
N THR A 124 20.20 5.68 9.76
CA THR A 124 20.37 6.61 8.64
C THR A 124 19.08 6.73 7.84
N LEU A 125 18.40 5.62 7.57
CA LEU A 125 17.11 5.60 6.87
C LEU A 125 16.01 6.34 7.63
N LEU A 126 15.88 6.08 8.94
CA LEU A 126 14.92 6.80 9.79
C LEU A 126 15.20 8.30 9.81
N THR A 127 16.46 8.71 9.87
CA THR A 127 16.85 10.12 9.82
C THR A 127 16.41 10.76 8.50
N ALA A 128 16.58 10.07 7.37
CA ALA A 128 16.13 10.55 6.08
C ALA A 128 14.60 10.66 6.00
N LEU A 129 13.86 9.65 6.47
CA LEU A 129 12.39 9.64 6.52
C LEU A 129 11.84 10.79 7.38
N ASN A 130 12.38 10.98 8.57
CA ASN A 130 11.96 12.02 9.52
C ASN A 130 12.31 13.44 9.08
N ARG A 131 13.14 13.60 8.05
CA ARG A 131 13.41 14.90 7.39
C ARG A 131 12.56 15.11 6.15
N TYR A 132 12.03 14.04 5.56
CA TYR A 132 11.37 14.07 4.25
C TYR A 132 9.90 14.51 4.35
N GLU A 133 9.18 14.06 5.38
CA GLU A 133 7.81 14.48 5.67
C GLU A 133 7.70 15.07 7.08
N SER A 134 6.62 15.82 7.34
CA SER A 134 6.29 16.35 8.67
C SER A 134 5.82 15.27 9.67
N GLN A 135 6.02 13.99 9.35
CA GLN A 135 5.58 12.86 10.16
C GLN A 135 6.77 12.13 10.76
N THR A 136 6.54 11.54 11.93
CA THR A 136 7.57 10.86 12.70
C THR A 136 7.50 9.37 12.49
N TYR A 137 8.58 8.80 11.99
CA TYR A 137 8.81 7.37 11.84
C TYR A 137 9.66 6.83 12.98
N LYS A 138 9.26 5.65 13.46
CA LYS A 138 10.04 4.79 14.37
C LYS A 138 10.23 3.42 13.73
N SER A 139 11.13 2.62 14.30
CA SER A 139 11.33 1.24 13.89
C SER A 139 11.30 0.27 15.06
N VAL A 140 10.96 -0.97 14.76
CA VAL A 140 11.13 -2.13 15.64
C VAL A 140 11.76 -3.26 14.83
N SER A 141 12.78 -3.92 15.40
CA SER A 141 13.63 -4.87 14.68
C SER A 141 13.61 -6.23 15.35
N SER A 142 13.67 -7.29 14.55
CA SER A 142 13.85 -8.65 15.04
C SER A 142 15.26 -8.91 15.59
N GLN A 143 15.44 -10.11 16.14
CA GLN A 143 16.78 -10.67 16.32
C GLN A 143 17.53 -10.77 14.98
N PHE A 144 18.85 -10.92 15.02
CA PHE A 144 19.65 -11.26 13.84
C PHE A 144 19.55 -12.77 13.59
N LEU A 145 19.03 -13.17 12.44
CA LEU A 145 18.57 -14.53 12.15
C LEU A 145 19.18 -15.08 10.86
N GLY A 146 19.56 -16.35 10.87
CA GLY A 146 20.12 -17.08 9.73
C GLY A 146 20.94 -18.28 10.21
N ASP A 147 21.24 -19.20 9.29
CA ASP A 147 21.98 -20.43 9.61
C ASP A 147 23.51 -20.25 9.54
N SER A 148 23.98 -19.13 8.99
CA SER A 148 25.41 -18.83 8.88
C SER A 148 25.68 -17.33 8.91
N ALA A 149 26.89 -16.94 9.32
CA ALA A 149 27.29 -15.53 9.44
C ALA A 149 27.09 -14.70 8.16
N LYS A 150 27.16 -15.33 6.98
CA LYS A 150 26.97 -14.69 5.66
C LYS A 150 25.51 -14.51 5.25
N ASP A 151 24.57 -15.11 5.98
CA ASP A 151 23.13 -15.11 5.70
C ASP A 151 22.31 -14.57 6.88
N MET A 152 22.99 -13.95 7.85
CA MET A 152 22.31 -13.31 8.98
C MET A 152 21.59 -12.05 8.51
N GLN A 153 20.31 -11.94 8.84
CA GLN A 153 19.42 -10.86 8.43
C GLN A 153 18.46 -10.47 9.56
N GLN A 154 17.86 -9.29 9.48
CA GLN A 154 16.79 -8.84 10.38
C GLN A 154 15.54 -8.52 9.59
N TYR A 155 14.38 -8.73 10.23
CA TYR A 155 13.14 -8.08 9.87
C TYR A 155 13.09 -6.73 10.59
N VAL A 156 12.75 -5.68 9.85
CA VAL A 156 12.59 -4.34 10.44
C VAL A 156 11.24 -3.78 10.02
N PHE A 157 10.38 -3.52 11.00
CA PHE A 157 9.17 -2.74 10.76
C PHE A 157 9.49 -1.26 10.99
N ILE A 158 9.22 -0.42 10.00
CA ILE A 158 9.22 1.04 10.11
C ILE A 158 7.77 1.52 10.08
N TYR A 159 7.38 2.43 10.97
CA TYR A 159 5.99 2.86 11.10
C TYR A 159 5.84 4.34 11.46
N ARG A 160 4.76 4.97 10.97
CA ARG A 160 4.34 6.35 11.28
C ARG A 160 3.66 6.41 12.65
N THR A 161 4.23 7.17 13.57
CA THR A 161 3.73 7.22 14.97
C THR A 161 2.39 7.91 15.12
N GLU A 162 2.01 8.75 14.14
CA GLU A 162 0.73 9.46 14.11
C GLU A 162 -0.44 8.57 13.64
N THR A 163 -0.14 7.42 13.03
CA THR A 163 -1.17 6.51 12.49
C THR A 163 -1.22 5.16 13.20
N VAL A 164 -0.14 4.72 13.83
CA VAL A 164 -0.09 3.46 14.56
C VAL A 164 0.86 3.48 15.76
N SER A 165 0.55 2.69 16.77
CA SER A 165 1.46 2.38 17.89
C SER A 165 1.78 0.89 17.95
N VAL A 166 2.99 0.57 18.42
CA VAL A 166 3.41 -0.81 18.74
C VAL A 166 3.02 -1.10 20.18
N LEU A 167 2.23 -2.15 20.40
CA LEU A 167 1.84 -2.62 21.72
C LEU A 167 2.85 -3.59 22.30
N SER A 168 3.32 -4.53 21.48
CA SER A 168 4.32 -5.52 21.85
C SER A 168 4.85 -6.23 20.61
N GLU A 169 5.94 -6.96 20.78
CA GLU A 169 6.58 -7.76 19.74
C GLU A 169 6.78 -9.20 20.22
N HIS A 170 6.97 -10.10 19.26
CA HIS A 170 7.22 -11.51 19.54
C HIS A 170 8.07 -12.13 18.43
N GLN A 171 9.26 -12.59 18.81
CA GLN A 171 10.08 -13.44 17.97
C GLN A 171 9.64 -14.90 18.16
N TYR A 172 9.27 -15.60 17.09
CA TYR A 172 8.94 -17.03 17.17
C TYR A 172 10.14 -17.82 17.72
N GLN A 173 9.93 -18.73 18.67
CA GLN A 173 11.05 -19.29 19.47
C GLN A 173 11.57 -20.66 19.01
N LYS A 174 10.78 -21.43 18.25
CA LYS A 174 11.20 -22.80 17.84
C LYS A 174 12.34 -22.72 16.83
N LYS A 175 13.55 -23.08 17.26
CA LYS A 175 14.81 -22.88 16.54
C LYS A 175 14.95 -23.72 15.26
N ASP A 176 14.33 -24.90 15.21
CA ASP A 176 14.45 -25.83 14.06
C ASP A 176 13.27 -25.75 13.07
N SER A 177 12.47 -24.68 13.17
CA SER A 177 11.27 -24.50 12.35
C SER A 177 11.47 -23.55 11.16
N PHE A 178 12.47 -22.69 11.20
CA PHE A 178 12.72 -21.68 10.17
C PHE A 178 14.21 -21.28 10.19
N VAL A 179 14.79 -21.04 9.03
CA VAL A 179 16.12 -20.40 8.91
C VAL A 179 16.06 -18.99 9.50
N ARG A 180 15.00 -18.24 9.15
CA ARG A 180 14.70 -16.90 9.66
C ARG A 180 13.34 -16.89 10.36
N ARG A 181 13.34 -17.30 11.63
CA ARG A 181 12.14 -17.36 12.49
C ARG A 181 11.25 -16.12 12.36
N PRO A 182 9.92 -16.27 12.19
CA PRO A 182 9.01 -15.14 12.02
C PRO A 182 9.05 -14.14 13.17
N PHE A 183 8.97 -12.86 12.81
CA PHE A 183 8.90 -11.75 13.75
C PHE A 183 7.52 -11.10 13.69
N ALA A 184 6.80 -11.14 14.80
CA ALA A 184 5.44 -10.66 14.92
C ALA A 184 5.40 -9.35 15.72
N VAL A 185 4.64 -8.38 15.24
CA VAL A 185 4.42 -7.10 15.93
C VAL A 185 2.92 -6.85 16.08
N HIS A 186 2.49 -6.61 17.31
CA HIS A 186 1.11 -6.29 17.64
C HIS A 186 0.93 -4.77 17.58
N PHE A 187 0.19 -4.32 16.58
CA PHE A 187 -0.08 -2.92 16.32
C PHE A 187 -1.47 -2.52 16.82
N GLN A 188 -1.60 -1.23 17.16
CA GLN A 188 -2.88 -0.58 17.38
C GLN A 188 -3.01 0.65 16.49
N SER A 189 -4.13 0.78 15.79
CA SER A 189 -4.47 1.99 15.04
C SER A 189 -5.90 2.43 15.35
N GLN A 190 -6.07 3.70 15.70
CA GLN A 190 -7.40 4.31 15.82
C GLN A 190 -7.93 4.77 14.45
N LYS A 191 -7.08 4.76 13.42
CA LYS A 191 -7.39 5.28 12.08
C LYS A 191 -7.99 4.22 11.16
N THR A 192 -7.69 2.94 11.35
CA THR A 192 -8.21 1.84 10.53
C THR A 192 -9.54 1.31 11.06
N ALA A 193 -10.23 0.55 10.22
CA ALA A 193 -11.43 -0.20 10.60
C ALA A 193 -11.14 -1.30 11.65
N VAL A 194 -9.88 -1.73 11.78
CA VAL A 194 -9.43 -2.79 12.69
C VAL A 194 -8.51 -2.19 13.74
N ASP A 195 -9.01 -2.07 14.97
CA ASP A 195 -8.31 -1.36 16.04
C ASP A 195 -6.95 -1.96 16.39
N ARG A 196 -6.86 -3.30 16.42
CA ARG A 196 -5.68 -4.06 16.79
C ARG A 196 -5.47 -5.22 15.85
N PHE A 197 -4.26 -5.34 15.32
CA PHE A 197 -3.89 -6.38 14.37
C PHE A 197 -2.42 -6.76 14.56
N ILE A 198 -2.09 -7.95 14.09
CA ILE A 198 -0.76 -8.54 14.20
C ILE A 198 -0.18 -8.63 12.79
N LEU A 199 1.01 -8.05 12.59
CA LEU A 199 1.79 -8.26 11.38
C LEU A 199 2.91 -9.24 11.67
N VAL A 200 3.08 -10.24 10.81
CA VAL A 200 4.08 -11.30 10.98
C VAL A 200 4.96 -11.38 9.74
N ALA A 201 6.23 -11.04 9.91
CA ALA A 201 7.23 -11.08 8.86
C ALA A 201 7.71 -12.50 8.58
N LEU A 202 7.85 -12.85 7.29
CA LEU A 202 8.54 -14.06 6.84
C LEU A 202 9.33 -13.79 5.56
N HIS A 203 10.62 -14.13 5.58
CA HIS A 203 11.51 -14.27 4.44
C HIS A 203 11.98 -15.73 4.40
N THR A 204 11.40 -16.53 3.51
CA THR A 204 11.66 -17.96 3.50
C THR A 204 13.07 -18.30 3.02
N GLU A 205 13.61 -19.43 3.45
CA GLU A 205 14.69 -20.08 2.69
C GLU A 205 14.11 -20.70 1.40
N PRO A 206 14.57 -20.33 0.19
CA PRO A 206 13.96 -20.76 -1.07
C PRO A 206 13.78 -22.27 -1.20
N LYS A 207 14.77 -23.06 -0.74
CA LYS A 207 14.71 -24.54 -0.77
C LYS A 207 13.77 -25.14 0.28
N GLN A 208 13.34 -24.36 1.26
CA GLN A 208 12.45 -24.76 2.35
C GLN A 208 11.11 -24.00 2.32
N ALA A 209 10.83 -23.22 1.27
CA ALA A 209 9.68 -22.33 1.18
C ALA A 209 8.35 -23.04 1.50
N VAL A 210 8.11 -24.21 0.90
CA VAL A 210 6.88 -25.01 1.15
C VAL A 210 6.72 -25.36 2.63
N GLN A 211 7.80 -25.79 3.28
CA GLN A 211 7.78 -26.21 4.68
C GLN A 211 7.62 -25.02 5.63
N GLU A 212 8.35 -23.92 5.38
CA GLU A 212 8.27 -22.72 6.21
C GLU A 212 6.90 -22.03 6.08
N ILE A 213 6.32 -21.95 4.88
CA ILE A 213 4.96 -21.40 4.69
C ILE A 213 3.93 -22.28 5.40
N ASP A 214 4.03 -23.61 5.36
CA ASP A 214 3.11 -24.48 6.11
C ASP A 214 3.18 -24.21 7.62
N ARG A 215 4.39 -24.05 8.17
CA ARG A 215 4.64 -23.77 9.58
C ARG A 215 4.10 -22.41 10.03
N LEU A 216 3.75 -21.49 9.13
CA LEU A 216 3.04 -20.25 9.50
C LEU A 216 1.71 -20.53 10.19
N TYR A 217 1.07 -21.68 9.98
CA TYR A 217 -0.14 -22.03 10.71
C TYR A 217 0.13 -22.17 12.21
N ASP A 218 1.27 -22.75 12.59
CA ASP A 218 1.67 -22.90 13.99
C ASP A 218 2.01 -21.53 14.61
N VAL A 219 2.63 -20.65 13.81
CA VAL A 219 2.91 -19.26 14.19
C VAL A 219 1.59 -18.50 14.43
N PHE A 220 0.62 -18.66 13.52
CA PHE A 220 -0.72 -18.08 13.65
C PHE A 220 -1.36 -18.48 14.98
N GLN A 221 -1.36 -19.78 15.31
CA GLN A 221 -1.96 -20.27 16.56
C GLN A 221 -1.26 -19.66 17.79
N GLU A 222 0.07 -19.58 17.76
CA GLU A 222 0.86 -19.03 18.86
C GLU A 222 0.59 -17.53 19.07
N VAL A 223 0.70 -16.71 18.03
CA VAL A 223 0.51 -15.25 18.16
C VAL A 223 -0.94 -14.88 18.46
N SER A 224 -1.90 -15.63 17.88
CA SER A 224 -3.32 -15.41 18.14
C SER A 224 -3.67 -15.72 19.59
N LYS A 225 -3.11 -16.81 20.15
CA LYS A 225 -3.27 -17.16 21.57
C LYS A 225 -2.58 -16.15 22.47
N LYS A 226 -1.35 -15.74 22.13
CA LYS A 226 -0.53 -14.81 22.93
C LYS A 226 -1.23 -13.47 23.13
N TRP A 227 -1.88 -12.94 22.11
CA TRP A 227 -2.49 -11.61 22.14
C TRP A 227 -4.01 -11.62 22.12
N ASN A 228 -4.64 -12.80 22.21
CA ASN A 228 -6.08 -12.98 22.06
C ASN A 228 -6.66 -12.21 20.86
N ASN A 229 -5.99 -12.32 19.71
CA ASN A 229 -6.29 -11.55 18.52
C ASN A 229 -6.15 -12.40 17.26
N MET A 230 -7.25 -12.55 16.52
CA MET A 230 -7.32 -13.38 15.31
C MET A 230 -7.05 -12.59 14.02
N ASN A 231 -6.85 -11.26 14.13
CA ASN A 231 -6.53 -10.37 13.01
C ASN A 231 -5.02 -10.43 12.76
N VAL A 232 -4.61 -11.38 11.93
CA VAL A 232 -3.20 -11.65 11.62
C VAL A 232 -2.97 -11.46 10.14
N MET A 233 -1.92 -10.72 9.78
CA MET A 233 -1.43 -10.61 8.42
C MET A 233 0.01 -11.10 8.36
N PHE A 234 0.24 -12.13 7.55
CA PHE A 234 1.58 -12.54 7.15
C PHE A 234 2.00 -11.77 5.92
N LEU A 235 3.23 -11.26 5.89
CA LEU A 235 3.74 -10.48 4.78
C LEU A 235 5.25 -10.64 4.59
N GLY A 236 5.69 -10.56 3.34
CA GLY A 236 7.10 -10.63 2.96
C GLY A 236 7.36 -11.57 1.78
N ASP A 237 8.65 -11.77 1.50
CA ASP A 237 9.16 -12.67 0.47
C ASP A 237 9.04 -14.15 0.90
N PHE A 238 7.99 -14.81 0.41
CA PHE A 238 7.72 -16.21 0.74
C PHE A 238 8.32 -17.17 -0.28
N HIS A 239 8.99 -16.67 -1.33
CA HIS A 239 9.37 -17.49 -2.49
C HIS A 239 8.18 -18.32 -3.02
N ALA A 240 6.96 -17.78 -2.93
CA ALA A 240 5.71 -18.53 -3.10
C ALA A 240 5.28 -18.70 -4.57
N SER A 241 6.21 -18.97 -5.48
CA SER A 241 5.91 -19.20 -6.90
C SER A 241 7.04 -19.94 -7.62
N CYS A 242 6.88 -20.12 -8.94
CA CYS A 242 7.91 -20.58 -9.86
C CYS A 242 8.56 -21.90 -9.40
N ALA A 243 9.89 -22.01 -9.44
CA ALA A 243 10.61 -23.23 -9.10
C ALA A 243 10.54 -23.60 -7.62
N TYR A 244 10.22 -22.66 -6.73
CA TYR A 244 10.24 -22.87 -5.28
C TYR A 244 8.91 -23.41 -4.73
N MET A 245 7.78 -23.10 -5.37
CA MET A 245 6.48 -23.62 -4.95
C MET A 245 5.54 -23.83 -6.15
N THR A 246 5.19 -25.09 -6.41
CA THR A 246 4.25 -25.47 -7.47
C THR A 246 2.80 -25.43 -6.99
N ARG A 247 1.83 -25.50 -7.92
CA ARG A 247 0.41 -25.68 -7.59
C ARG A 247 0.14 -26.97 -6.80
N HIS A 248 0.95 -28.01 -6.99
CA HIS A 248 0.81 -29.25 -6.24
C HIS A 248 1.26 -29.06 -4.79
N ASP A 249 2.35 -28.33 -4.55
CA ASP A 249 2.87 -28.07 -3.20
C ASP A 249 1.92 -27.24 -2.35
N LYS A 250 1.16 -26.32 -2.96
CA LYS A 250 0.10 -25.57 -2.25
C LYS A 250 -0.90 -26.48 -1.52
N LYS A 251 -1.18 -27.66 -2.06
CA LYS A 251 -2.09 -28.63 -1.43
C LYS A 251 -1.52 -29.19 -0.12
N LYS A 252 -0.22 -29.07 0.13
CA LYS A 252 0.46 -29.53 1.34
C LYS A 252 0.52 -28.47 2.45
N ILE A 253 0.15 -27.23 2.14
CA ILE A 253 0.30 -26.07 3.03
C ILE A 253 -1.05 -25.76 3.69
N ARG A 254 -1.10 -25.80 5.02
CA ARG A 254 -2.31 -25.57 5.82
C ARG A 254 -2.95 -24.20 5.57
N LEU A 255 -2.16 -23.17 5.25
CA LEU A 255 -2.67 -21.82 4.92
C LEU A 255 -3.58 -21.79 3.68
N PHE A 256 -3.44 -22.72 2.72
CA PHE A 256 -4.35 -22.81 1.55
C PHE A 256 -5.61 -23.63 1.84
N GLN A 257 -5.63 -24.37 2.94
CA GLN A 257 -6.74 -25.26 3.33
C GLN A 257 -7.65 -24.63 4.41
N THR A 258 -7.26 -23.47 4.94
CA THR A 258 -7.91 -22.81 6.08
C THR A 258 -8.35 -21.39 5.72
N LYS A 259 -8.90 -20.63 6.67
CA LYS A 259 -9.58 -19.34 6.43
C LYS A 259 -8.61 -18.15 6.20
N PHE A 260 -7.50 -18.39 5.49
CA PHE A 260 -6.56 -17.33 5.09
C PHE A 260 -6.90 -16.82 3.69
N SER A 261 -6.75 -15.52 3.50
CA SER A 261 -6.96 -14.85 2.21
C SER A 261 -5.63 -14.36 1.67
N TRP A 262 -5.21 -14.93 0.54
CA TRP A 262 -3.99 -14.52 -0.17
C TRP A 262 -4.31 -13.33 -1.06
N LEU A 263 -3.82 -12.15 -0.68
CA LEU A 263 -4.20 -10.90 -1.33
C LEU A 263 -3.37 -10.60 -2.58
N ILE A 264 -2.11 -11.03 -2.59
CA ILE A 264 -1.25 -11.00 -3.78
C ILE A 264 -1.46 -12.29 -4.59
N PRO A 265 -2.03 -12.22 -5.80
CA PRO A 265 -2.36 -13.41 -6.59
C PRO A 265 -1.13 -14.01 -7.29
N ASP A 266 -1.20 -15.29 -7.67
CA ASP A 266 -0.07 -16.04 -8.27
C ASP A 266 0.48 -15.48 -9.58
N ARG A 267 -0.35 -14.71 -10.30
CA ARG A 267 0.01 -14.09 -11.58
C ARG A 267 0.64 -12.70 -11.44
N MET A 268 0.74 -12.19 -10.22
CA MET A 268 1.31 -10.87 -9.97
C MET A 268 2.82 -11.03 -9.83
N ASP A 269 3.55 -10.47 -10.79
CA ASP A 269 5.00 -10.49 -10.76
C ASP A 269 5.53 -9.52 -9.71
N THR A 270 6.29 -10.04 -8.74
CA THR A 270 6.89 -9.27 -7.65
C THR A 270 8.39 -9.09 -7.81
N THR A 271 8.99 -9.59 -8.90
CA THR A 271 10.43 -9.48 -9.16
C THR A 271 10.74 -8.32 -10.11
N VAL A 272 11.98 -7.84 -10.05
CA VAL A 272 12.52 -6.81 -10.94
C VAL A 272 13.21 -7.45 -12.15
N ASP A 273 13.62 -8.71 -12.05
CA ASP A 273 14.36 -9.40 -13.12
C ASP A 273 13.51 -9.52 -14.39
N GLU A 274 14.08 -9.15 -15.54
CA GLU A 274 13.36 -9.16 -16.83
C GLU A 274 13.04 -10.59 -17.32
N ASP A 275 13.85 -11.56 -16.88
CA ASP A 275 13.75 -12.97 -17.27
C ASP A 275 12.85 -13.80 -16.33
N THR A 276 12.28 -13.18 -15.30
CA THR A 276 11.44 -13.85 -14.32
C THR A 276 10.08 -13.19 -14.23
N SER A 277 9.04 -13.97 -13.96
CA SER A 277 7.71 -13.46 -13.65
C SER A 277 7.13 -14.28 -12.51
N CYS A 278 7.45 -13.89 -11.28
CA CYS A 278 7.23 -14.72 -10.09
C CYS A 278 6.53 -13.94 -8.96
N ALA A 279 5.47 -14.52 -8.42
CA ALA A 279 4.77 -14.01 -7.23
C ALA A 279 5.43 -14.49 -5.93
N TYR A 280 6.66 -14.06 -5.67
CA TYR A 280 7.41 -14.47 -4.48
C TYR A 280 6.91 -13.78 -3.22
N ASP A 281 6.71 -12.47 -3.29
CA ASP A 281 6.26 -11.64 -2.19
C ASP A 281 4.75 -11.73 -1.99
N ARG A 282 4.31 -11.92 -0.75
CA ARG A 282 2.91 -12.21 -0.43
C ARG A 282 2.40 -11.37 0.72
N ILE A 283 1.08 -11.17 0.70
CA ILE A 283 0.29 -10.64 1.81
C ILE A 283 -0.85 -11.63 2.03
N VAL A 284 -0.92 -12.22 3.21
CA VAL A 284 -1.89 -13.27 3.57
C VAL A 284 -2.59 -12.87 4.86
N VAL A 285 -3.92 -12.76 4.83
CA VAL A 285 -4.72 -12.22 5.93
C VAL A 285 -5.63 -13.29 6.55
N HIS A 286 -5.69 -13.30 7.88
CA HIS A 286 -6.68 -14.01 8.68
C HIS A 286 -7.49 -13.02 9.54
N GLY A 287 -8.71 -13.43 9.89
CA GLY A 287 -9.63 -12.65 10.69
C GLY A 287 -10.66 -11.96 9.80
N GLN A 288 -11.94 -12.23 10.04
CA GLN A 288 -13.01 -11.74 9.17
C GLN A 288 -13.13 -10.22 9.20
N SER A 289 -12.94 -9.61 10.38
CA SER A 289 -12.89 -8.16 10.53
C SER A 289 -11.65 -7.59 9.85
N PHE A 290 -10.49 -8.25 9.94
CA PHE A 290 -9.30 -7.80 9.23
C PHE A 290 -9.50 -7.80 7.73
N LEU A 291 -10.00 -8.89 7.16
CA LEU A 291 -10.29 -9.00 5.74
C LEU A 291 -11.32 -7.95 5.27
N LYS A 292 -12.39 -7.72 6.05
CA LYS A 292 -13.39 -6.67 5.76
C LYS A 292 -12.81 -5.26 5.88
N GLY A 293 -11.75 -5.08 6.67
CA GLY A 293 -11.00 -3.84 6.81
C GLY A 293 -10.05 -3.56 5.64
N ILE A 294 -9.80 -4.53 4.74
CA ILE A 294 -8.98 -4.32 3.55
C ILE A 294 -9.80 -3.67 2.44
N SER A 295 -9.27 -2.59 1.85
CA SER A 295 -9.87 -1.96 0.68
C SER A 295 -9.84 -2.94 -0.51
N PRO A 296 -10.99 -3.23 -1.16
CA PRO A 296 -11.05 -4.14 -2.31
C PRO A 296 -9.99 -3.83 -3.35
N PHE A 297 -9.30 -4.86 -3.83
CA PHE A 297 -8.32 -4.78 -4.93
C PHE A 297 -7.14 -3.83 -4.69
N SER A 298 -6.92 -3.38 -3.45
CA SER A 298 -5.79 -2.51 -3.11
C SER A 298 -4.47 -3.25 -2.99
N ALA A 299 -4.50 -4.56 -2.73
CA ALA A 299 -3.31 -5.38 -2.66
C ALA A 299 -2.64 -5.47 -4.04
N THR A 300 -1.43 -4.93 -4.15
CA THR A 300 -0.72 -4.81 -5.43
C THR A 300 0.80 -4.77 -5.23
N VAL A 301 1.52 -4.85 -6.34
CA VAL A 301 2.95 -4.53 -6.42
C VAL A 301 3.13 -3.04 -6.69
N PHE A 302 4.04 -2.40 -5.97
CA PHE A 302 4.47 -1.04 -6.24
C PHE A 302 5.70 -1.02 -7.16
N ASN A 303 5.44 -0.94 -8.47
CA ASN A 303 6.50 -0.79 -9.46
C ASN A 303 7.06 0.65 -9.45
N PHE A 304 7.98 0.92 -8.52
CA PHE A 304 8.61 2.23 -8.35
C PHE A 304 9.47 2.65 -9.55
N GLY A 305 9.93 1.69 -10.37
CA GLY A 305 10.60 1.97 -11.64
C GLY A 305 9.68 2.72 -12.60
N LYS A 306 8.46 2.22 -12.79
CA LYS A 306 7.44 2.89 -13.60
C LYS A 306 6.97 4.20 -12.96
N GLU A 307 6.63 4.17 -11.66
CA GLU A 307 6.10 5.34 -10.95
C GLU A 307 7.09 6.52 -10.96
N PHE A 308 8.37 6.24 -10.67
CA PHE A 308 9.40 7.27 -10.57
C PHE A 308 10.17 7.47 -11.87
N LYS A 309 9.75 6.80 -12.96
CA LYS A 309 10.38 6.85 -14.29
C LYS A 309 11.89 6.57 -14.22
N LEU A 310 12.27 5.55 -13.45
CA LEU A 310 13.65 5.12 -13.28
C LEU A 310 14.00 4.03 -14.31
N PRO A 311 15.20 4.06 -14.89
CA PRO A 311 15.67 2.97 -15.73
C PRO A 311 15.86 1.70 -14.90
N HIS A 312 15.74 0.53 -15.54
CA HIS A 312 15.84 -0.78 -14.89
C HIS A 312 17.09 -0.92 -14.01
N SER A 313 18.26 -0.47 -14.49
CA SER A 313 19.51 -0.50 -13.72
C SER A 313 19.42 0.22 -12.37
N LYS A 314 18.66 1.32 -12.27
CA LYS A 314 18.44 2.05 -11.01
C LYS A 314 17.42 1.37 -10.10
N VAL A 315 16.47 0.64 -10.67
CA VAL A 315 15.57 -0.24 -9.91
C VAL A 315 16.39 -1.38 -9.31
N ARG A 316 17.24 -2.03 -10.11
CA ARG A 316 18.07 -3.17 -9.69
C ARG A 316 19.17 -2.80 -8.70
N GLU A 317 19.70 -1.57 -8.75
CA GLU A 317 20.59 -1.05 -7.69
C GLU A 317 19.92 -1.06 -6.30
N LEU A 318 18.58 -0.93 -6.27
CA LEU A 318 17.80 -0.91 -5.04
C LEU A 318 17.49 -2.32 -4.55
N SER A 319 16.87 -3.14 -5.39
CA SER A 319 16.48 -4.52 -5.09
C SER A 319 16.17 -5.31 -6.36
N ASP A 320 16.17 -6.63 -6.23
CA ASP A 320 15.62 -7.59 -7.19
C ASP A 320 14.14 -7.89 -6.98
N HIS A 321 13.52 -7.32 -5.95
CA HIS A 321 12.09 -7.39 -5.67
C HIS A 321 11.42 -6.02 -5.83
N TYR A 322 10.13 -6.02 -6.12
CA TYR A 322 9.27 -4.86 -5.92
C TYR A 322 8.57 -4.94 -4.56
N PRO A 323 8.31 -3.82 -3.88
CA PRO A 323 7.45 -3.82 -2.71
C PRO A 323 6.04 -4.33 -3.04
N VAL A 324 5.48 -5.16 -2.18
CA VAL A 324 4.04 -5.45 -2.16
C VAL A 324 3.35 -4.58 -1.12
N GLU A 325 2.16 -4.08 -1.45
CA GLU A 325 1.42 -3.14 -0.62
C GLU A 325 -0.07 -3.48 -0.57
N VAL A 326 -0.75 -3.07 0.50
CA VAL A 326 -2.20 -3.18 0.68
C VAL A 326 -2.72 -1.97 1.46
N VAL A 327 -3.97 -1.57 1.21
CA VAL A 327 -4.63 -0.45 1.88
C VAL A 327 -5.72 -0.94 2.82
N GLU A 328 -5.67 -0.52 4.08
CA GLU A 328 -6.78 -0.63 5.01
C GLU A 328 -7.76 0.53 4.87
N ILE A 329 -9.04 0.21 5.05
CA ILE A 329 -10.14 1.16 5.09
C ILE A 329 -10.01 1.99 6.36
N LEU A 330 -10.09 3.32 6.21
CA LEU A 330 -10.11 4.20 7.37
C LEU A 330 -11.44 4.11 8.12
N ARG A 331 -11.37 4.26 9.44
CA ARG A 331 -12.55 4.35 10.31
C ARG A 331 -13.48 5.45 9.81
N GLY A 332 -14.77 5.13 9.72
CA GLY A 332 -15.82 6.05 9.26
C GLY A 332 -15.93 6.15 7.74
N GLN A 333 -15.06 5.49 6.96
CA GLN A 333 -15.17 5.46 5.51
C GLN A 333 -16.15 4.38 5.04
N LYS A 334 -17.19 4.77 4.30
CA LYS A 334 -18.08 3.81 3.62
C LYS A 334 -17.43 3.36 2.30
N VAL A 335 -17.27 2.05 2.13
CA VAL A 335 -16.82 1.47 0.86
C VAL A 335 -18.04 1.16 0.01
N HIS A 336 -18.18 1.87 -1.12
CA HIS A 336 -19.18 1.55 -2.13
C HIS A 336 -18.61 0.52 -3.10
N VAL A 337 -19.05 -0.73 -2.98
CA VAL A 337 -18.76 -1.75 -4.00
C VAL A 337 -19.76 -1.53 -5.14
N VAL A 338 -19.31 -0.89 -6.21
CA VAL A 338 -20.12 -0.74 -7.43
C VAL A 338 -20.16 -2.10 -8.15
N HIS A 339 -21.30 -2.76 -8.09
CA HIS A 339 -21.54 -4.00 -8.84
C HIS A 339 -21.75 -3.62 -10.31
N VAL A 340 -20.80 -3.97 -11.18
CA VAL A 340 -20.99 -3.84 -12.64
C VAL A 340 -21.69 -5.11 -13.13
N PRO A 341 -22.95 -5.05 -13.60
CA PRO A 341 -23.63 -6.22 -14.13
C PRO A 341 -22.88 -6.73 -15.36
N GLN A 342 -22.46 -7.99 -15.36
CA GLN A 342 -21.93 -8.61 -16.56
C GLN A 342 -23.05 -8.70 -17.60
N ARG A 343 -22.85 -8.05 -18.75
CA ARG A 343 -23.70 -8.25 -19.94
C ARG A 343 -23.70 -9.74 -20.26
N LYS A 344 -24.88 -10.38 -20.14
CA LYS A 344 -25.09 -11.74 -20.66
C LYS A 344 -24.78 -11.71 -22.15
N SER A 345 -23.66 -12.30 -22.55
CA SER A 345 -23.43 -12.64 -23.94
C SER A 345 -24.53 -13.63 -24.35
N ARG A 346 -25.31 -13.29 -25.37
CA ARG A 346 -26.28 -14.20 -25.97
C ARG A 346 -25.52 -15.40 -26.51
N ALA A 347 -25.56 -16.52 -25.79
CA ALA A 347 -25.15 -17.80 -26.33
C ALA A 347 -26.11 -18.17 -27.48
N VAL A 348 -25.59 -18.23 -28.70
CA VAL A 348 -26.26 -18.83 -29.84
C VAL A 348 -26.38 -20.33 -29.54
N SER A 349 -27.61 -20.80 -29.28
CA SER A 349 -27.83 -22.22 -28.97
C SER A 349 -27.72 -23.05 -30.26
N ARG A 350 -26.67 -23.86 -30.35
CA ARG A 350 -26.68 -25.03 -31.21
C ARG A 350 -27.37 -26.16 -30.44
N ARG A 351 -28.60 -26.50 -30.86
CA ARG A 351 -29.34 -27.67 -30.38
C ARG A 351 -28.49 -28.94 -30.53
N ARG A 352 -28.18 -29.60 -29.41
CA ARG A 352 -28.03 -31.06 -29.36
C ARG A 352 -29.01 -31.59 -28.32
N ARG A 353 -29.90 -32.48 -28.78
CA ARG A 353 -30.81 -33.29 -27.97
C ARG A 353 -30.00 -34.39 -27.27
N SER A 354 -30.19 -34.57 -25.97
CA SER A 354 -30.71 -35.83 -25.40
C SER A 354 -30.70 -35.81 -23.86
N SER A 355 -31.89 -36.14 -23.31
CA SER A 355 -32.16 -36.90 -22.08
C SER A 355 -31.59 -36.46 -20.72
N GLY A 356 -32.44 -35.81 -19.92
CA GLY A 356 -33.03 -36.43 -18.73
C GLY A 356 -32.24 -36.36 -17.41
N ALA A 357 -32.58 -35.39 -16.56
CA ALA A 357 -32.86 -35.61 -15.14
C ALA A 357 -33.49 -34.33 -14.54
N MET A 358 -34.67 -34.53 -13.95
CA MET A 358 -35.53 -33.53 -13.31
C MET A 358 -35.01 -33.28 -11.89
N CYS A 359 -34.76 -32.03 -11.51
CA CYS A 359 -34.58 -31.67 -10.10
C CYS A 359 -35.64 -30.66 -9.70
N ASP A 360 -36.38 -31.08 -8.67
CA ASP A 360 -37.55 -30.49 -8.07
C ASP A 360 -37.25 -29.17 -7.34
N GLN A 361 -38.19 -28.23 -7.44
CA GLN A 361 -38.14 -26.93 -6.77
C GLN A 361 -38.74 -27.08 -5.38
N ARG A 362 -37.91 -27.11 -4.32
CA ARG A 362 -38.25 -26.58 -2.99
C ARG A 362 -37.08 -26.68 -2.03
N THR A 363 -36.36 -25.58 -1.83
CA THR A 363 -35.81 -25.25 -0.50
C THR A 363 -35.66 -23.74 -0.41
N THR A 364 -36.52 -23.09 0.36
CA THR A 364 -36.32 -21.73 0.84
C THR A 364 -35.15 -21.75 1.81
N CYS A 365 -33.99 -21.28 1.38
CA CYS A 365 -32.87 -20.99 2.29
C CYS A 365 -32.90 -19.49 2.62
N SER A 366 -33.40 -19.17 3.80
CA SER A 366 -33.09 -17.92 4.49
C SER A 366 -31.60 -17.94 4.84
N THR A 367 -30.77 -17.28 4.04
CA THR A 367 -29.36 -17.04 4.39
C THR A 367 -29.19 -15.58 4.77
N ASN A 368 -28.68 -15.34 5.97
CA ASN A 368 -28.32 -14.02 6.49
C ASN A 368 -27.44 -13.27 5.46
N GLU A 369 -27.75 -11.99 5.20
CA GLU A 369 -27.00 -11.10 4.27
C GLU A 369 -25.50 -10.99 4.61
N GLU A 370 -25.10 -11.30 5.85
CA GLU A 370 -23.72 -11.22 6.32
C GLU A 370 -22.79 -12.31 5.75
N ASP A 371 -23.32 -13.51 5.47
CA ASP A 371 -22.56 -14.62 4.89
C ASP A 371 -22.31 -14.42 3.39
N THR A 372 -23.20 -13.68 2.71
CA THR A 372 -23.12 -13.41 1.28
C THR A 372 -21.99 -12.44 0.95
N LEU A 373 -21.78 -11.37 1.72
CA LEU A 373 -20.72 -10.39 1.46
C LEU A 373 -19.32 -10.94 1.66
N THR A 374 -19.11 -11.79 2.66
CA THR A 374 -17.83 -12.47 2.93
C THR A 374 -17.50 -13.47 1.80
N SER A 375 -18.49 -14.29 1.44
CA SER A 375 -18.42 -15.21 0.31
C SER A 375 -18.16 -14.47 -0.99
N LEU A 376 -18.77 -13.29 -1.21
CA LEU A 376 -18.53 -12.44 -2.38
C LEU A 376 -17.15 -11.78 -2.36
N TYR A 377 -16.61 -11.38 -1.22
CA TYR A 377 -15.24 -10.85 -1.11
C TYR A 377 -14.23 -11.93 -1.49
N GLN A 378 -14.30 -13.11 -0.86
CA GLN A 378 -13.45 -14.25 -1.20
C GLN A 378 -13.67 -14.68 -2.65
N ARG A 379 -14.92 -14.78 -3.11
CA ARG A 379 -15.25 -15.06 -4.52
C ARG A 379 -14.85 -13.93 -5.46
N SER A 380 -14.67 -12.68 -5.05
CA SER A 380 -14.23 -11.60 -5.94
C SER A 380 -12.71 -11.65 -6.18
N TYR A 381 -11.94 -12.03 -5.16
CA TYR A 381 -10.53 -12.36 -5.31
C TYR A 381 -10.36 -13.65 -6.14
N ILE A 382 -11.21 -14.66 -5.93
CA ILE A 382 -11.19 -15.93 -6.69
C ILE A 382 -11.77 -15.79 -8.12
N CYS A 383 -12.87 -15.07 -8.36
CA CYS A 383 -13.51 -14.93 -9.68
C CYS A 383 -12.68 -14.11 -10.66
N LYS A 384 -11.78 -13.24 -10.18
CA LYS A 384 -10.80 -12.57 -11.06
C LYS A 384 -9.79 -13.59 -11.64
N GLU A 385 -9.63 -14.77 -11.02
CA GLU A 385 -8.87 -15.89 -11.60
C GLU A 385 -9.62 -16.54 -12.79
N MET A 386 -10.96 -16.63 -12.75
CA MET A 386 -11.74 -17.25 -13.83
C MET A 386 -12.07 -16.30 -15.00
N TYR A 387 -12.35 -15.01 -14.74
CA TYR A 387 -12.81 -14.11 -15.81
C TYR A 387 -11.71 -13.72 -16.82
N HIS A 388 -10.43 -13.86 -16.45
CA HIS A 388 -9.30 -13.66 -17.36
C HIS A 388 -8.87 -14.93 -18.13
N SER A 389 -9.28 -16.14 -17.70
CA SER A 389 -8.98 -17.35 -18.47
C SER A 389 -9.84 -17.48 -19.73
N VAL A 390 -11.00 -16.79 -19.76
CA VAL A 390 -11.93 -16.80 -20.91
C VAL A 390 -11.59 -15.72 -21.95
N THR A 391 -10.80 -14.69 -21.59
CA THR A 391 -10.51 -13.55 -22.49
C THR A 391 -9.17 -13.63 -23.21
N ASN A 392 -8.22 -14.42 -22.72
CA ASN A 392 -6.95 -14.68 -23.41
C ASN A 392 -6.85 -16.15 -23.80
N GLY A 393 -7.55 -16.51 -24.86
CA GLY A 393 -7.39 -17.81 -25.50
C GLY A 393 -5.98 -17.97 -26.06
N LYS A 394 -5.09 -18.61 -25.29
CA LYS A 394 -4.01 -19.48 -25.78
C LYS A 394 -3.78 -20.60 -24.76
N PRO A 395 -3.68 -21.86 -25.18
CA PRO A 395 -3.41 -22.97 -24.27
C PRO A 395 -1.91 -23.03 -23.96
N VAL A 396 -1.55 -23.03 -22.67
CA VAL A 396 -0.39 -23.75 -22.09
C VAL A 396 -0.75 -24.17 -20.68
#